data_AF-X1D0Y6-F1
#
_entry.id   AF-X1D0Y6-F1
#
_cell.length_a   1.000
_cell.length_b   1.000
_cell.length_c   1.000
_cell.angle_alpha   90.00
_cell.angle_beta   90.00
_cell.angle_gamma   90.00
#
_symmetry.space_group_name_H-M   'P 1'
#
loop_
_entity.id
_entity.type
_entity.pdbx_description
1 polymer ?
#
loop_
_entity_poly.entity_id
_entity_poly.type
_entity_poly.pdbx_seq_one_letter_code
_entity_poly.pdbx_strand_id
1 'polypeptide(L)'
;NLAPTFVAFTPWTTLDIYLELLEYILKLQLIEAVAPVQLSIRLLIPAGSYILELDGLDDIVGEFDASILGHPWSNPDPRVDELQQKIQSWVTKAESEGLSRPEIFLEIWRLTHEQAGKPVPGLDIEHAGKPIPRLSENWYCCAEPTCEQLVSF
;
A
#
# COMPACT_ATOMS: atom_id res chain seq x y z
N ASN A 1 7.12 -6.29 21.20
CA ASN A 1 7.28 -6.60 19.76
C ASN A 1 6.15 -5.88 19.03
N LEU A 2 6.44 -5.09 18.00
CA LEU A 2 5.46 -4.26 17.29
C LEU A 2 5.19 -4.87 15.91
N ALA A 3 3.93 -4.94 15.49
CA ALA A 3 3.52 -5.31 14.15
C ALA A 3 2.67 -4.16 13.58
N PRO A 4 3.31 -3.09 13.05
CA PRO A 4 2.59 -1.92 12.59
C PRO A 4 1.78 -2.23 11.31
N THR A 5 0.63 -1.58 11.19
CA THR A 5 -0.30 -1.70 10.06
C THR A 5 -0.51 -0.34 9.41
N PHE A 6 -0.72 -0.33 8.10
CA PHE A 6 -0.86 0.89 7.30
C PHE A 6 -2.00 0.76 6.27
N VAL A 7 -2.62 1.89 5.97
CA VAL A 7 -3.36 2.10 4.72
C VAL A 7 -2.50 3.04 3.89
N ALA A 8 -1.64 2.47 3.05
CA ALA A 8 -0.57 3.23 2.40
C ALA A 8 -1.07 4.13 1.26
N PHE A 9 -2.18 3.75 0.63
CA PHE A 9 -2.80 4.52 -0.45
C PHE A 9 -4.17 5.07 -0.01
N THR A 10 -4.26 6.39 -0.02
CA THR A 10 -5.44 7.18 0.35
C THR A 10 -5.69 8.25 -0.73
N PRO A 11 -6.87 8.90 -0.74
CA PRO A 11 -7.18 9.95 -1.70
C PRO A 11 -6.16 11.11 -1.77
N TRP A 12 -5.40 11.32 -0.69
CA TRP A 12 -4.38 12.38 -0.56
C TRP A 12 -2.95 11.85 -0.50
N THR A 13 -2.72 10.55 -0.71
CA THR A 13 -1.36 10.03 -0.82
C THR A 13 -0.68 10.67 -2.03
N THR A 14 0.54 11.16 -1.85
CA THR A 14 1.43 11.59 -2.94
C THR A 14 2.62 10.64 -3.05
N LEU A 15 3.33 10.66 -4.18
CA LEU A 15 4.56 9.89 -4.33
C LEU A 15 5.62 10.28 -3.28
N ASP A 16 5.67 11.56 -2.91
CA ASP A 16 6.59 12.05 -1.87
C ASP A 16 6.21 11.49 -0.49
N ILE A 17 4.93 11.54 -0.11
CA ILE A 17 4.45 10.97 1.16
C ILE A 17 4.71 9.46 1.22
N TYR A 18 4.51 8.74 0.11
CA TYR A 18 4.76 7.31 0.06
C TYR A 18 6.27 6.99 0.16
N LEU A 19 7.14 7.79 -0.47
CA LEU A 19 8.60 7.69 -0.29
C LEU A 19 9.00 7.91 1.17
N GLU A 20 8.47 8.96 1.81
CA GLU A 20 8.73 9.25 3.22
C GLU A 20 8.31 8.07 4.12
N LEU A 21 7.18 7.42 3.83
CA LEU A 21 6.77 6.20 4.52
C LEU A 21 7.85 5.10 4.43
N LEU A 22 8.35 4.82 3.22
CA LEU A 22 9.39 3.81 3.03
C LEU A 22 10.69 4.19 3.75
N GLU A 23 11.09 5.46 3.69
CA GLU A 23 12.25 5.98 4.40
C GLU A 23 12.12 5.81 5.92
N TYR A 24 10.94 6.05 6.48
CA TYR A 24 10.69 5.82 7.90
C TYR A 24 10.74 4.35 8.28
N ILE A 25 10.19 3.46 7.46
CA ILE A 25 10.27 2.01 7.68
C ILE A 25 11.72 1.55 7.71
N LEU A 26 12.54 2.01 6.77
CA LEU A 26 13.97 1.72 6.73
C LEU A 26 14.69 2.29 7.98
N LYS A 27 14.51 3.59 8.25
CA LYS A 27 15.18 4.29 9.35
C LYS A 27 14.84 3.69 10.72
N LEU A 28 13.61 3.22 10.90
CA LEU A 28 13.14 2.60 12.13
C LEU A 28 13.39 1.08 12.18
N GLN A 29 14.05 0.51 11.15
CA GLN A 29 14.35 -0.93 11.05
C GLN A 29 13.10 -1.81 11.14
N LEU A 30 12.04 -1.41 10.42
CA LEU A 30 10.72 -2.04 10.47
C LEU A 30 10.44 -2.95 9.27
N ILE A 31 11.36 -3.12 8.32
CA ILE A 31 11.15 -3.93 7.10
C ILE A 31 10.68 -5.35 7.46
N GLU A 32 11.32 -6.00 8.42
CA GLU A 32 10.92 -7.33 8.89
C GLU A 32 9.62 -7.32 9.69
N ALA A 33 9.23 -6.20 10.28
CA ALA A 33 8.03 -6.08 11.12
C ALA A 33 6.76 -5.81 10.29
N VAL A 34 6.87 -5.03 9.22
CA VAL A 34 5.74 -4.68 8.34
C VAL A 34 5.43 -5.84 7.41
N ALA A 35 4.17 -6.27 7.36
CA ALA A 35 3.73 -7.21 6.33
C ALA A 35 3.71 -6.48 4.96
N PRO A 36 4.32 -7.00 3.89
CA PRO A 36 4.43 -6.30 2.61
C PRO A 36 3.10 -5.83 2.05
N VAL A 37 2.03 -6.60 2.24
CA VAL A 37 0.68 -6.20 1.85
C VAL A 37 0.23 -4.86 2.44
N GLN A 38 0.68 -4.50 3.64
CA GLN A 38 0.34 -3.22 4.27
C GLN A 38 0.83 -2.03 3.44
N LEU A 39 1.86 -2.24 2.62
CA LEU A 39 2.42 -1.24 1.71
C LEU A 39 1.66 -1.14 0.39
N SER A 40 0.73 -2.06 0.09
CA SER A 40 -0.12 -2.04 -1.09
C SER A 40 -1.58 -1.68 -0.80
N ILE A 41 -2.00 -1.72 0.48
CA ILE A 41 -3.39 -1.46 0.88
C ILE A 41 -3.83 -0.07 0.43
N ARG A 42 -4.95 -0.07 -0.31
CA ARG A 42 -5.71 1.08 -0.74
C ARG A 42 -6.96 1.24 0.11
N LEU A 43 -7.26 2.48 0.51
CA LEU A 43 -8.40 2.81 1.35
C LEU A 43 -9.72 2.48 0.66
N LEU A 44 -10.52 1.58 1.24
CA LEU A 44 -11.93 1.49 0.91
C LEU A 44 -12.69 2.64 1.59
N ILE A 45 -13.63 3.28 0.89
CA ILE A 45 -14.53 4.29 1.45
C ILE A 45 -15.95 3.70 1.51
N PRO A 46 -16.38 3.08 2.62
CA PRO A 46 -17.75 2.59 2.76
C PRO A 46 -18.80 3.69 2.76
N ALA A 47 -20.05 3.31 2.48
CA ALA A 47 -21.20 4.18 2.68
C ALA A 47 -21.27 4.68 4.14
N GLY A 48 -21.59 5.97 4.32
CA GLY A 48 -21.68 6.60 5.64
C GLY A 48 -20.33 6.93 6.30
N SER A 49 -19.21 6.81 5.56
CA SER A 49 -17.90 7.25 6.05
C SER A 49 -17.85 8.76 6.21
N TYR A 50 -17.36 9.25 7.36
CA TYR A 50 -17.26 10.69 7.64
C TYR A 50 -16.37 11.45 6.64
N ILE A 51 -15.43 10.76 5.99
CA ILE A 51 -14.61 11.31 4.90
C ILE A 51 -15.45 11.92 3.77
N LEU A 52 -16.68 11.45 3.56
CA LEU A 52 -17.60 11.97 2.54
C LEU A 52 -18.17 13.34 2.90
N GLU A 53 -18.03 13.79 4.15
CA GLU A 53 -18.47 15.11 4.61
C GLU A 53 -17.34 16.15 4.59
N LEU A 54 -16.12 15.75 4.19
CA LEU A 54 -14.95 16.64 4.16
C LEU A 54 -14.90 17.43 2.84
N ASP A 55 -14.64 18.73 2.95
CA ASP A 55 -14.46 19.61 1.80
C ASP A 55 -13.30 19.13 0.90
N GLY A 56 -13.51 19.18 -0.42
CA GLY A 56 -12.46 18.91 -1.43
C GLY A 56 -12.32 17.46 -1.88
N LEU A 57 -13.25 16.57 -1.49
CA LEU A 57 -13.30 15.17 -1.95
C LEU A 57 -14.35 14.90 -3.03
N ASP A 58 -15.27 15.84 -3.28
CA ASP A 58 -16.38 15.67 -4.24
C ASP A 58 -15.89 15.39 -5.67
N ASP A 59 -14.75 15.96 -6.07
CA ASP A 59 -14.17 15.78 -7.41
C ASP A 59 -13.31 14.49 -7.52
N ILE A 60 -13.05 13.81 -6.40
CA ILE A 60 -12.12 12.69 -6.27
C ILE A 60 -12.87 11.38 -6.05
N VAL A 61 -14.00 11.44 -5.33
CA VAL A 61 -14.80 10.29 -4.89
C VAL A 61 -16.05 10.16 -5.76
N GLY A 62 -16.28 8.96 -6.29
CA GLY A 62 -17.44 8.64 -7.12
C GLY A 62 -18.68 8.25 -6.32
N GLU A 63 -19.78 8.01 -7.06
CA GLU A 63 -21.01 7.46 -6.50
C GLU A 63 -20.78 6.07 -5.88
N PHE A 64 -21.62 5.68 -4.91
CA PHE A 64 -21.53 4.38 -4.27
C PHE A 64 -21.67 3.24 -5.30
N ASP A 65 -20.69 2.35 -5.33
CA ASP A 65 -20.69 1.14 -6.14
C ASP A 65 -20.87 -0.09 -5.25
N ALA A 66 -22.00 -0.77 -5.44
CA ALA A 66 -22.35 -1.96 -4.67
C ALA A 66 -21.41 -3.15 -4.92
N SER A 67 -20.70 -3.20 -6.05
CA SER A 67 -19.79 -4.30 -6.37
C SER A 67 -18.53 -4.30 -5.50
N ILE A 68 -18.04 -3.11 -5.12
CA ILE A 68 -16.91 -2.93 -4.21
C ILE A 68 -17.36 -2.61 -2.77
N LEU A 69 -18.68 -2.52 -2.54
CA LEU A 69 -19.30 -2.13 -1.28
C LEU A 69 -18.79 -0.77 -0.75
N GLY A 70 -18.54 0.18 -1.65
CA GLY A 70 -17.94 1.46 -1.30
C GLY A 70 -17.97 2.48 -2.43
N HIS A 71 -17.43 3.65 -2.15
CA HIS A 71 -17.25 4.72 -3.12
C HIS A 71 -15.87 4.57 -3.78
N PRO A 72 -15.80 4.38 -5.11
CA PRO A 72 -14.53 4.39 -5.82
C PRO A 72 -13.94 5.79 -5.75
N TRP A 73 -12.62 5.90 -5.80
CA TRP A 73 -11.94 7.18 -5.87
C TRP A 73 -10.72 7.05 -6.78
N SER A 74 -10.28 8.17 -7.36
CA SER A 74 -9.06 8.25 -8.17
C SER A 74 -8.12 9.27 -7.57
N ASN A 75 -6.83 8.97 -7.47
CA ASN A 75 -5.88 9.95 -6.97
C ASN A 75 -5.76 11.12 -7.97
N PRO A 76 -5.66 12.37 -7.51
CA PRO A 76 -5.43 13.52 -8.41
C PRO A 76 -4.15 13.40 -9.26
N ASP A 77 -3.14 12.67 -8.77
CA ASP A 77 -1.97 12.26 -9.55
C ASP A 77 -2.15 10.78 -9.99
N PRO A 78 -2.44 10.51 -11.27
CA PRO A 78 -2.69 9.15 -11.77
C PRO A 78 -1.47 8.23 -11.58
N ARG A 79 -0.26 8.79 -11.44
CA ARG A 79 0.95 8.01 -11.17
C ARG A 79 0.90 7.31 -9.81
N VAL A 80 0.15 7.83 -8.85
CA VAL A 80 -0.05 7.21 -7.53
C VAL A 80 -0.91 5.97 -7.65
N ASP A 81 -1.99 6.03 -8.44
CA ASP A 81 -2.85 4.87 -8.69
C ASP A 81 -2.11 3.78 -9.48
N GLU A 82 -1.32 4.17 -10.49
CA GLU A 82 -0.43 3.24 -11.21
C GLU A 82 0.59 2.57 -10.28
N LEU A 83 1.18 3.32 -9.34
CA LEU A 83 2.12 2.77 -8.35
C LEU A 83 1.43 1.76 -7.44
N GLN A 84 0.23 2.09 -6.95
CA GLN A 84 -0.55 1.21 -6.09
C GLN A 84 -0.80 -0.13 -6.77
N GLN A 85 -1.23 -0.12 -8.02
CA GLN A 85 -1.47 -1.35 -8.80
C GLN A 85 -0.18 -2.14 -9.01
N LYS A 86 0.93 -1.49 -9.39
CA LYS A 86 2.24 -2.15 -9.56
C LYS A 86 2.72 -2.82 -8.27
N ILE A 87 2.61 -2.12 -7.15
CA ILE A 87 3.02 -2.64 -5.83
C ILE A 87 2.10 -3.78 -5.40
N GLN A 88 0.78 -3.66 -5.57
CA GLN A 88 -0.16 -4.73 -5.26
C GLN A 88 0.16 -6.00 -6.05
N SER A 89 0.35 -5.89 -7.36
CA SER A 89 0.71 -7.04 -8.21
C SER A 89 2.06 -7.64 -7.82
N TRP A 90 3.05 -6.80 -7.52
CA TRP A 90 4.37 -7.26 -7.07
C TRP A 90 4.29 -8.02 -5.76
N VAL A 91 3.63 -7.45 -4.75
CA VAL A 91 3.49 -8.08 -3.42
C VAL A 91 2.77 -9.42 -3.54
N THR A 92 1.63 -9.48 -4.24
CA THR A 92 0.89 -10.73 -4.44
C THR A 92 1.78 -11.81 -5.09
N LYS A 93 2.50 -11.46 -6.16
CA LYS A 93 3.42 -12.37 -6.82
C LYS A 93 4.54 -12.84 -5.89
N ALA A 94 5.23 -11.90 -5.25
CA ALA A 94 6.41 -12.19 -4.45
C ALA A 94 6.10 -13.02 -3.20
N GLU A 95 4.94 -12.77 -2.57
CA GLU A 95 4.45 -13.61 -1.47
C GLU A 95 4.12 -15.04 -1.94
N SER A 96 3.54 -15.21 -3.14
CA SER A 96 3.28 -16.53 -3.72
C SER A 96 4.57 -17.30 -4.06
N GLU A 97 5.64 -16.58 -4.42
CA GLU A 97 6.97 -17.11 -4.70
C GLU A 97 7.81 -17.34 -3.43
N GLY A 98 7.31 -16.94 -2.26
CA GLY A 98 7.97 -17.13 -0.97
C GLY A 98 9.20 -16.23 -0.75
N LEU A 99 9.26 -15.07 -1.43
CA LEU A 99 10.33 -14.10 -1.23
C LEU A 99 10.31 -13.52 0.20
N SER A 100 11.50 -13.16 0.70
CA SER A 100 11.63 -12.55 2.02
C SER A 100 11.11 -11.11 2.03
N ARG A 101 10.68 -10.61 3.20
CA ARG A 101 10.21 -9.22 3.35
C ARG A 101 11.23 -8.19 2.87
N PRO A 102 12.55 -8.33 3.14
CA PRO A 102 13.54 -7.40 2.61
C PRO A 102 13.67 -7.43 1.08
N GLU A 103 13.56 -8.60 0.43
CA GLU A 103 13.55 -8.69 -1.04
C GLU A 103 12.32 -8.01 -1.62
N ILE A 104 11.14 -8.21 -1.01
CA ILE A 104 9.91 -7.56 -1.44
C ILE A 104 10.01 -6.03 -1.28
N PHE A 105 10.53 -5.57 -0.14
CA PHE A 105 10.70 -4.15 0.16
C PHE A 105 11.69 -3.46 -0.80
N LEU A 106 12.79 -4.13 -1.16
CA LEU A 106 13.78 -3.60 -2.10
C LEU A 106 13.15 -3.25 -3.45
N GLU A 107 12.26 -4.11 -3.95
CA GLU A 107 11.60 -3.86 -5.22
C GLU A 107 10.49 -2.80 -5.10
N ILE A 108 9.75 -2.75 -3.98
CA ILE A 108 8.82 -1.65 -3.68
C ILE A 108 9.57 -0.30 -3.67
N TRP A 109 10.74 -0.26 -3.05
CA TRP A 109 11.61 0.92 -3.01
C TRP A 109 12.01 1.37 -4.42
N ARG A 110 12.44 0.44 -5.27
CA ARG A 110 12.82 0.71 -6.66
C ARG A 110 11.62 1.23 -7.47
N LEU A 111 10.50 0.52 -7.45
CA LEU A 111 9.27 0.91 -8.17
C LEU A 111 8.80 2.31 -7.79
N THR A 112 8.86 2.63 -6.50
CA THR A 112 8.44 3.94 -5.97
C THR A 112 9.34 5.07 -6.48
N HIS A 113 10.66 4.89 -6.39
CA HIS A 113 11.62 5.90 -6.86
C HIS A 113 11.51 6.13 -8.37
N GLU A 114 11.35 5.06 -9.15
CA GLU A 114 11.14 5.14 -10.58
C GLU A 114 9.86 5.89 -10.93
N GLN A 115 8.74 5.57 -10.27
CA GLN A 115 7.47 6.27 -10.49
C GLN A 115 7.57 7.76 -10.10
N ALA A 116 8.32 8.07 -9.05
CA ALA A 116 8.60 9.44 -8.61
C ALA A 116 9.60 10.19 -9.52
N GLY A 117 10.24 9.51 -10.48
CA GLY A 117 11.31 10.09 -11.30
C GLY A 117 12.54 10.51 -10.48
N LYS A 118 12.77 9.85 -9.35
CA LYS A 118 13.88 10.14 -8.43
C LYS A 118 14.98 9.06 -8.55
N PRO A 119 16.25 9.42 -8.29
CA PRO A 119 17.31 8.41 -8.24
C PRO A 119 17.03 7.40 -7.14
N VAL A 120 17.31 6.12 -7.38
CA VAL A 120 17.14 5.05 -6.39
C VAL A 120 18.37 5.00 -5.48
N PRO A 121 18.29 5.38 -4.19
CA PRO A 121 19.39 5.21 -3.27
C PRO A 121 19.64 3.73 -3.01
N GLY A 122 20.91 3.34 -2.84
CA GLY A 122 21.25 1.99 -2.41
C GLY A 122 20.69 1.71 -1.02
N LEU A 123 19.97 0.60 -0.87
CA LEU A 123 19.45 0.15 0.42
C LEU A 123 20.45 -0.78 1.11
N ASP A 124 20.79 -0.44 2.35
CA ASP A 124 21.49 -1.37 3.23
C ASP A 124 20.49 -2.30 3.92
N ILE A 125 20.37 -3.50 3.37
CA ILE A 125 19.43 -4.53 3.81
C ILE A 125 19.82 -5.11 5.19
N GLU A 126 21.05 -4.88 5.68
CA GLU A 126 21.47 -5.29 7.02
C GLU A 126 20.67 -4.59 8.12
N HIS A 127 20.04 -3.45 7.80
CA HIS A 127 19.18 -2.67 8.68
C HIS A 127 17.69 -3.03 8.57
N ALA A 128 17.33 -4.18 7.99
CA ALA A 128 15.93 -4.61 7.84
C ALA A 128 15.17 -4.85 9.16
N GLY A 129 15.89 -4.89 10.30
CA GLY A 129 15.32 -5.17 11.60
C GLY A 129 15.37 -6.65 11.95
N LYS A 130 14.71 -7.03 13.05
CA LYS A 130 14.64 -8.43 13.49
C LYS A 130 13.33 -9.06 13.06
N PRO A 131 13.35 -10.32 12.58
CA PRO A 131 12.13 -11.08 12.37
C PRO A 131 11.27 -11.10 13.64
N ILE A 132 9.97 -10.90 13.47
CA ILE A 132 8.98 -10.94 14.56
C ILE A 132 8.08 -12.16 14.41
N PRO A 133 7.53 -12.72 15.50
CA PRO A 133 6.43 -13.68 15.41
C PRO A 133 5.27 -13.07 14.62
N ARG A 134 4.76 -13.80 13.64
CA ARG A 134 3.73 -13.35 12.69
C ARG A 134 2.71 -14.45 12.42
N LEU A 135 1.51 -14.05 12.02
CA LEU A 135 0.47 -14.97 11.57
C LEU A 135 0.84 -15.53 10.19
N SER A 136 0.29 -16.70 9.85
CA SER A 136 0.46 -17.33 8.54
C SER A 136 -0.29 -16.60 7.43
N GLU A 137 -1.33 -15.84 7.78
CA GLU A 137 -2.16 -15.08 6.85
C GLU A 137 -2.04 -13.58 7.16
N ASN A 138 -1.91 -12.77 6.10
CA ASN A 138 -1.89 -11.32 6.21
C ASN A 138 -3.34 -10.81 6.25
N TRP A 139 -3.81 -10.31 7.39
CA TRP A 139 -5.19 -9.86 7.54
C TRP A 139 -5.47 -8.52 6.84
N TYR A 140 -6.57 -8.47 6.08
CA TYR A 140 -7.11 -7.29 5.41
C TYR A 140 -8.32 -6.78 6.20
N CYS A 141 -8.15 -5.74 7.02
CA CYS A 141 -9.29 -4.95 7.47
C CYS A 141 -9.22 -3.61 6.74
N CYS A 142 -10.28 -3.26 5.99
CA CYS A 142 -10.48 -1.98 5.29
C CYS A 142 -9.71 -1.74 3.97
N ALA A 143 -9.18 -2.80 3.33
CA ALA A 143 -8.60 -2.69 1.99
C ALA A 143 -9.71 -2.70 0.91
N GLU A 144 -9.55 -1.87 -0.13
CA GLU A 144 -10.36 -1.99 -1.35
C GLU A 144 -10.17 -3.40 -1.96
N PRO A 145 -11.25 -4.05 -2.44
CA PRO A 145 -11.14 -5.36 -3.06
C PRO A 145 -10.19 -5.33 -4.26
N THR A 146 -9.29 -6.30 -4.37
CA THR A 146 -8.49 -6.48 -5.58
C THR A 146 -9.37 -6.98 -6.72
N CYS A 147 -8.94 -6.78 -7.98
CA CYS A 147 -9.69 -7.33 -9.12
C CYS A 147 -9.95 -8.84 -8.96
N GLU A 148 -8.97 -9.62 -8.48
CA GLU A 148 -9.13 -11.06 -8.22
C GLU A 148 -10.24 -11.38 -7.22
N GLN A 149 -10.42 -10.55 -6.19
CA GLN A 149 -11.49 -10.71 -5.21
C GLN A 149 -12.87 -10.40 -5.80
N LEU A 150 -12.94 -9.51 -6.79
CA LEU A 150 -14.19 -9.15 -7.47
C LEU A 150 -14.63 -10.18 -8.53
N VAL A 151 -13.71 -10.98 -9.10
CA VAL A 151 -14.06 -12.03 -10.09
C VAL A 151 -14.50 -13.35 -9.42
N SER A 152 -14.37 -13.46 -8.09
CA SER A 152 -14.55 -14.73 -7.35
C SER A 152 -15.98 -15.00 -6.85
N PHE A 153 -17.02 -14.51 -7.55
CA PHE A 153 -18.43 -14.76 -7.20
C PHE A 153 -19.11 -15.82 -8.07
#